data_AF-A0A7J9MYP3-F1
#
_entry.id   AF-A0A7J9MYP3-F1
#
_cell.length_a   1.000
_cell.length_b   1.000
_cell.length_c   1.000
_cell.angle_alpha   90.00
_cell.angle_beta   90.00
_cell.angle_gamma   90.00
#
_symmetry.space_group_name_H-M   'P 1'
#
loop_
_entity.id
_entity.type
_entity.pdbx_description
1 polymer ?
#
loop_
_entity_poly.entity_id
_entity_poly.type
_entity_poly.pdbx_seq_one_letter_code
_entity_poly.pdbx_strand_id
1 'polypeptide(L)' 'MKRLAIEPMVTSEYNEWWSKRVNDNIPKLREEDVRSIEEYLQVVPSEIEIIKQDFKKRNLELEKKIE' A
#
# COMPACT_ATOMS: atom_id res chain seq x y z
N MET A 1 16.30 41.37 29.18
CA MET A 1 16.24 40.01 28.59
C MET A 1 17.15 39.98 27.37
N LYS A 2 18.18 39.13 27.35
CA LYS A 2 19.04 38.94 26.18
C LYS A 2 18.29 38.02 25.21
N ARG A 3 17.99 38.50 24.00
CA ARG A 3 17.39 37.67 22.94
C ARG A 3 18.46 36.69 22.46
N LEU A 4 18.29 35.41 22.78
CA LEU A 4 19.05 34.34 22.14
C LEU A 4 18.58 34.28 20.68
N ALA A 5 19.43 34.71 19.76
CA ALA A 5 19.20 34.47 18.33
C ALA A 5 19.39 32.97 18.10
N ILE A 6 18.28 32.23 18.06
CA ILE A 6 18.27 30.85 17.60
C ILE A 6 18.36 30.96 16.08
N GLU A 7 19.58 30.90 15.54
CA GLU A 7 19.75 30.66 14.11
C GLU A 7 19.00 29.37 13.76
N PRO A 8 18.17 29.35 12.70
CA PRO A 8 17.51 28.13 12.28
C PRO A 8 18.59 27.08 11.99
N MET A 9 18.57 25.98 12.74
CA MET A 9 19.52 24.86 12.63
C MET A 9 19.43 24.10 11.28
N VAL A 10 18.75 24.68 10.30
CA VAL A 10 18.58 24.16 8.96
C VAL A 10 19.20 25.19 8.03
N THR A 11 20.50 25.06 7.82
CA THR A 11 21.23 25.84 6.81
C THR A 11 20.52 25.65 5.46
N SER A 12 20.47 26.70 4.64
CA SER A 12 19.90 26.64 3.28
C SER A 12 20.48 25.49 2.45
N GLU A 13 21.73 25.13 2.73
CA GLU A 13 22.45 23.98 2.21
C GLU A 13 21.74 22.65 2.46
N TYR A 14 21.12 22.43 3.63
CA TYR A 14 20.35 21.21 3.91
C TYR A 14 19.11 21.12 3.01
N ASN A 15 18.41 22.23 2.80
CA ASN A 15 17.22 22.27 1.95
C ASN A 15 17.57 22.11 0.46
N GLU A 16 18.69 22.67 0.01
CA GLU A 16 19.22 22.41 -1.34
C GLU A 16 19.67 20.95 -1.50
N TRP A 17 20.36 20.40 -0.51
CA TRP A 17 20.78 19.00 -0.51
C TRP A 17 19.57 18.05 -0.54
N TRP A 18 18.53 18.35 0.25
CA TRP A 18 17.28 17.61 0.27
C TRP A 18 16.54 17.70 -1.07
N SER A 19 16.44 18.89 -1.67
CA SER A 19 15.75 19.09 -2.95
C SER A 19 16.43 18.38 -4.12
N LYS A 20 17.74 18.14 -4.02
CA LYS A 20 18.51 17.34 -5.00
C LYS A 20 18.32 15.84 -4.83
N ARG A 21 17.78 15.35 -3.70
CA ARG A 21 17.39 13.95 -3.51
C ARG A 21 16.04 13.67 -4.16
N VAL A 22 15.98 13.75 -5.49
CA VAL A 22 14.97 12.99 -6.22
C VAL A 22 15.21 11.51 -5.87
N ASN A 23 14.23 10.85 -5.29
CA ASN A 23 14.40 9.49 -4.78
C ASN A 23 14.42 8.50 -5.94
N ASP A 24 15.61 8.18 -6.44
CA ASP A 24 15.81 7.17 -7.49
C ASP A 24 15.36 5.75 -7.07
N ASN A 25 15.08 5.54 -5.78
CA ASN A 25 14.49 4.28 -5.30
C ASN A 25 12.97 4.19 -5.51
N ILE A 26 12.31 5.24 -6.02
CA ILE A 26 10.93 5.11 -6.50
C ILE A 26 11.06 4.66 -7.95
N PRO A 27 10.87 3.36 -8.26
CA PRO A 27 10.92 2.91 -9.64
C PRO A 27 9.86 3.71 -10.41
N LYS A 28 10.32 4.44 -11.43
CA LYS A 28 9.44 5.10 -12.40
C LYS A 28 8.45 4.04 -12.87
N LEU A 29 7.17 4.19 -12.53
CA LEU A 29 6.12 3.28 -12.97
C LEU A 29 6.22 3.25 -14.49
N ARG A 30 6.70 2.13 -15.06
CA ARG A 30 6.85 2.01 -16.51
C ARG A 30 5.44 2.16 -17.09
N GLU A 31 5.25 3.15 -17.96
CA GLU A 31 3.96 3.41 -18.63
C GLU A 31 3.50 2.22 -19.50
N GLU A 32 4.32 1.19 -19.67
CA GLU A 32 3.98 -0.08 -20.32
C GLU A 32 3.24 -1.06 -19.39
N ASP A 33 3.30 -0.87 -18.07
CA ASP A 33 2.58 -1.66 -17.07
C ASP A 33 1.34 -0.89 -16.55
N VAL A 34 0.49 -0.37 -17.46
CA VAL A 34 -0.86 0.13 -17.11
C VAL A 34 -1.80 -1.04 -16.79
N ARG A 35 -1.33 -2.03 -16.03
CA ARG A 35 -2.24 -2.84 -15.23
C ARG A 35 -2.61 -1.97 -14.04
N SER A 36 -3.91 -1.76 -13.83
CA SER A 36 -4.35 -0.97 -12.69
C SER A 36 -3.76 -1.61 -11.43
N ILE A 37 -3.44 -0.79 -10.43
CA ILE A 37 -2.96 -1.31 -9.14
C ILE A 37 -3.93 -2.37 -8.62
N GLU A 38 -5.23 -2.27 -8.92
CA GLU A 38 -6.27 -3.26 -8.64
C GLU A 38 -6.06 -4.62 -9.35
N GLU A 39 -5.53 -4.63 -10.57
CA GLU A 39 -5.22 -5.84 -11.33
C GLU A 39 -3.95 -6.53 -10.80
N TYR A 40 -2.95 -5.74 -10.37
CA TYR A 40 -1.76 -6.25 -9.68
C TYR A 40 -2.07 -6.71 -8.25
N LEU A 41 -3.01 -6.05 -7.60
CA LEU A 41 -3.63 -6.42 -6.33
C LEU A 41 -4.84 -7.32 -6.53
N GLN A 42 -4.99 -8.03 -7.67
CA GLN A 42 -5.96 -9.10 -7.74
C GLN A 42 -5.64 -10.06 -6.60
N VAL A 43 -6.43 -9.94 -5.53
CA VAL A 43 -6.28 -10.69 -4.30
C VAL A 43 -6.65 -12.09 -4.70
N VAL A 44 -5.63 -12.89 -5.07
CA VAL A 44 -5.78 -14.34 -5.15
C VAL A 44 -6.38 -14.72 -3.80
N PRO A 45 -7.61 -15.25 -3.77
CA PRO A 45 -8.23 -15.61 -2.52
C PRO A 45 -7.27 -16.54 -1.81
N SER A 46 -6.93 -16.22 -0.56
CA SER A 46 -6.11 -17.13 0.23
C SER A 46 -6.81 -18.48 0.28
N GLU A 47 -6.04 -19.57 0.41
CA GLU A 47 -6.60 -20.92 0.54
C GLU A 47 -7.68 -20.99 1.64
N ILE A 48 -7.54 -20.18 2.69
CA ILE A 48 -8.51 -20.03 3.79
C ILE A 48 -9.81 -19.40 3.31
N GLU A 49 -9.75 -18.34 2.49
CA GLU A 49 -10.95 -17.67 1.94
C GLU A 49 -11.74 -18.62 1.02
N ILE A 50 -11.02 -19.44 0.24
CA ILE A 50 -11.62 -20.47 -0.63
C ILE A 50 -12.34 -21.53 0.22
N ILE A 51 -11.66 -22.09 1.22
CA ILE A 51 -12.24 -23.10 2.12
C ILE A 51 -13.47 -22.54 2.85
N LYS A 52 -13.43 -21.28 3.27
CA LYS A 52 -14.54 -20.61 3.96
C LYS A 52 -15.78 -20.48 3.07
N GLN A 53 -15.59 -20.13 1.80
CA GLN A 53 -16.70 -20.08 0.84
C GLN A 53 -17.29 -21.46 0.58
N ASP A 54 -16.45 -22.48 0.39
CA ASP A 54 -16.88 -23.87 0.23
C ASP A 54 -17.70 -24.38 1.41
N PHE A 55 -17.26 -24.05 2.63
CA PHE A 55 -17.98 -24.43 3.85
C PHE A 55 -19.37 -23.80 3.91
N LYS A 56 -19.48 -22.49 3.61
CA LYS A 56 -20.77 -21.79 3.53
C LYS A 56 -21.71 -22.45 2.52
N LYS A 57 -21.20 -22.81 1.35
CA LYS A 57 -22.01 -23.44 0.29
C LYS A 57 -22.55 -24.80 0.74
N ARG A 58 -21.70 -25.65 1.32
CA ARG A 58 -22.11 -26.97 1.84
C ARG A 58 -23.13 -26.84 2.97
N ASN A 59 -22.98 -25.84 3.85
CA ASN A 59 -23.93 -25.63 4.93
C ASN A 59 -25.32 -25.26 4.41
N LEU A 60 -25.39 -24.38 3.40
CA LEU A 60 -26.67 -24.02 2.76
C LEU A 60 -27.34 -25.23 2.08
N GLU A 61 -26.56 -26.10 1.44
CA GLU A 61 -27.08 -27.34 0.86
C GLU A 61 -27.59 -28.32 1.91
N LEU A 62 -26.96 -28.36 3.09
CA LEU A 62 -27.41 -29.18 4.21
C LEU A 62 -28.68 -28.62 4.84
N GLU A 63 -28.78 -27.31 5.04
CA GLU A 63 -29.99 -26.66 5.56
C GLU A 63 -31.22 -26.99 4.69
N LYS A 64 -31.08 -26.92 3.35
CA LYS A 64 -32.14 -27.29 2.40
C LYS A 64 -32.55 -28.77 2.43
N LYS A 65 -31.72 -29.66 2.98
CA LYS A 65 -32.03 -31.10 3.11
C LYS A 65 -32.69 -31.42 4.45
N ILE A 66 -32.57 -30.52 5.41
CA ILE A 66 -33.12 -30.67 6.77
C ILE A 66 -34.52 -30.02 6.84
N GLU A 67 -34.81 -29.05 5.98
CA GLU A 67 -36.16 -28.54 5.68
C GLU A 67 -37.00 -29.57 4.92
#